data_AF-A0A529NCT0-F1
#
_entry.id   AF-A0A529NCT0-F1
#
_cell.length_a   1.000
_cell.length_b   1.000
_cell.length_c   1.000
_cell.angle_alpha   90.00
_cell.angle_beta   90.00
_cell.angle_gamma   90.00
#
_symmetry.space_group_name_H-M   'P 1'
#
loop_
_entity.id
_entity.type
_entity.pdbx_description
1 polymer ?
#
loop_
_entity_poly.entity_id
_entity_poly.type
_entity_poly.pdbx_seq_one_letter_code
_entity_poly.pdbx_strand_id
1 'polypeptide(L)'
;VPMASVIHGFIYNKDAFDKLGLKVPTTNEEFYAALDKIKADGTYIPMAMGTKDLWEAATMGYQNIGPNYWKGEEGRQALIKGEQKLTDADWVEPYKELAKWKPYLGDGFEAQTYPDSQNLFTLGRAAIYPAGSWEIGLFNTQAQFKMGAFPPPVQKAGDTCYI
;
A
#
# COMPACT_ATOMS: atom_id res chain seq x y z
N VAL A 1 -16.92 9.38 22.69
CA VAL A 1 -15.52 8.96 22.95
C VAL A 1 -15.08 8.06 21.80
N PRO A 2 -13.96 8.33 21.12
CA PRO A 2 -13.45 7.43 20.08
C PRO A 2 -13.04 6.09 20.71
N MET A 3 -13.47 4.98 20.12
CA MET A 3 -13.27 3.62 20.65
C MET A 3 -12.06 2.90 20.04
N ALA A 4 -11.66 3.28 18.83
CA ALA A 4 -10.49 2.75 18.13
C ALA A 4 -10.00 3.75 17.09
N SER A 5 -8.72 3.67 16.74
CA SER A 5 -8.12 4.31 15.58
C SER A 5 -7.46 3.24 14.71
N VAL A 6 -7.36 3.50 13.42
CA VAL A 6 -6.72 2.62 12.45
C VAL A 6 -5.59 3.35 11.76
N ILE A 7 -4.56 2.61 11.38
CA ILE A 7 -3.41 3.13 10.63
C ILE A 7 -3.32 2.42 9.30
N HIS A 8 -2.83 3.13 8.28
CA HIS A 8 -2.55 2.57 6.96
C HIS A 8 -1.06 2.27 6.80
N GLY A 9 -0.75 1.38 5.86
CA GLY A 9 0.60 1.06 5.45
C GLY A 9 0.60 -0.13 4.50
N PHE A 10 1.65 -0.93 4.57
CA PHE A 10 1.77 -2.16 3.80
C PHE A 10 2.05 -3.31 4.74
N ILE A 11 1.38 -4.45 4.54
CA ILE A 11 1.74 -5.72 5.15
C ILE A 11 2.50 -6.53 4.09
N TYR A 12 3.55 -7.25 4.48
CA TYR A 12 4.33 -8.07 3.57
C TYR A 12 4.64 -9.45 4.13
N ASN A 13 4.83 -10.39 3.21
CA ASN A 13 5.29 -11.74 3.48
C ASN A 13 6.81 -11.72 3.70
N LYS A 14 7.24 -11.82 4.96
CA LYS A 14 8.67 -11.82 5.33
C LYS A 14 9.41 -13.01 4.73
N ASP A 15 8.78 -14.17 4.69
CA ASP A 15 9.42 -15.37 4.15
C ASP A 15 9.68 -15.20 2.63
N ALA A 16 8.77 -14.56 1.90
CA ALA A 16 8.99 -14.19 0.50
C ALA A 16 10.10 -13.14 0.33
N PHE A 17 10.14 -12.12 1.19
CA PHE A 17 11.21 -11.12 1.17
C PHE A 17 12.57 -11.73 1.47
N ASP A 18 12.67 -12.60 2.47
CA ASP A 18 13.90 -13.30 2.84
C ASP A 18 14.38 -14.21 1.70
N LYS A 19 13.46 -14.98 1.10
CA LYS A 19 13.77 -15.86 -0.05
C LYS A 19 14.32 -15.08 -1.24
N LEU A 20 13.77 -13.89 -1.49
CA LEU A 20 14.21 -13.02 -2.59
C LEU A 20 15.38 -12.11 -2.19
N GLY A 21 15.82 -12.10 -0.93
CA GLY A 21 16.84 -11.17 -0.44
C GLY A 21 16.43 -9.70 -0.60
N LEU A 22 15.17 -9.41 -0.27
CA LEU A 22 14.58 -8.06 -0.28
C LEU A 22 14.70 -7.43 1.10
N LYS A 23 14.84 -6.11 1.13
CA LYS A 23 14.73 -5.31 2.35
C LYS A 23 13.41 -4.55 2.32
N VAL A 24 12.94 -4.16 3.50
CA VAL A 24 11.79 -3.26 3.62
C VAL A 24 12.16 -1.92 2.95
N PRO A 25 11.39 -1.49 1.93
CA PRO A 25 11.67 -0.25 1.22
C PRO A 25 11.26 0.96 2.06
N THR A 26 12.08 2.01 2.01
CA THR A 26 11.84 3.29 2.71
C THR A 26 11.54 4.43 1.76
N THR A 27 11.94 4.30 0.49
CA THR A 27 11.67 5.27 -0.58
C THR A 27 10.88 4.66 -1.73
N ASN A 28 10.24 5.50 -2.54
CA ASN A 28 9.55 5.05 -3.75
C ASN A 28 10.49 4.29 -4.70
N GLU A 29 11.74 4.74 -4.85
CA GLU A 29 12.74 4.05 -5.68
C GLU A 29 13.00 2.62 -5.18
N GLU A 30 13.23 2.46 -3.88
CA GLU A 30 13.43 1.14 -3.26
C GLU A 30 12.18 0.26 -3.37
N PHE A 31 10.99 0.87 -3.24
CA PHE A 31 9.72 0.16 -3.36
C PHE A 31 9.53 -0.42 -4.75
N TYR A 32 9.73 0.37 -5.81
CA TYR A 32 9.63 -0.14 -7.18
C TYR A 32 10.73 -1.14 -7.51
N ALA A 33 11.96 -0.95 -7.02
CA ALA A 33 13.02 -1.93 -7.19
C ALA A 33 12.67 -3.29 -6.54
N ALA A 34 12.00 -3.27 -5.38
CA ALA A 34 11.48 -4.49 -4.76
C ALA A 34 10.36 -5.13 -5.59
N LEU A 35 9.39 -4.33 -6.06
CA LEU A 35 8.29 -4.80 -6.90
C LEU A 35 8.76 -5.40 -8.23
N ASP A 36 9.72 -4.76 -8.89
CA ASP A 36 10.35 -5.24 -10.13
C ASP A 36 11.04 -6.60 -9.90
N LYS A 37 11.75 -6.74 -8.79
CA LYS A 37 12.43 -7.99 -8.43
C LYS A 37 11.46 -9.12 -8.13
N ILE A 38 10.36 -8.83 -7.41
CA ILE A 38 9.29 -9.83 -7.16
C ILE A 38 8.66 -10.25 -8.48
N LYS A 39 8.35 -9.28 -9.35
CA LYS A 39 7.76 -9.54 -10.66
C LYS A 39 8.67 -10.37 -11.56
N ALA A 40 9.96 -10.07 -11.56
CA ALA A 40 10.96 -10.79 -12.36
C ALA A 40 11.18 -12.24 -11.88
N ASP A 41 11.08 -12.49 -10.57
CA ASP A 41 11.12 -13.85 -10.02
C ASP A 41 9.89 -14.68 -10.42
N GLY A 42 8.71 -14.06 -10.48
CA GLY A 42 7.48 -14.68 -10.98
C GLY A 42 6.81 -15.68 -10.03
N THR A 43 7.40 -15.97 -8.85
CA THR A 43 6.77 -16.87 -7.86
C THR A 43 5.59 -16.21 -7.14
N TYR A 44 5.65 -14.88 -6.96
CA TYR A 44 4.66 -14.12 -6.20
C TYR A 44 4.08 -12.99 -7.04
N ILE A 45 2.80 -12.70 -6.82
CA ILE A 45 2.21 -11.42 -7.23
C ILE A 45 2.91 -10.32 -6.40
N PRO A 46 3.46 -9.26 -7.02
CA PRO A 46 4.14 -8.20 -6.26
C PRO A 46 3.22 -7.57 -5.21
N MET A 47 2.00 -7.17 -5.61
CA MET A 47 0.98 -6.64 -4.71
C MET A 47 -0.39 -7.29 -4.92
N ALA A 48 -1.01 -7.73 -3.82
CA ALA A 48 -2.41 -8.15 -3.80
C ALA A 48 -3.32 -6.96 -3.49
N MET A 49 -3.93 -6.39 -4.53
CA MET A 49 -5.00 -5.41 -4.41
C MET A 49 -5.93 -5.55 -5.62
N GLY A 50 -7.22 -5.73 -5.34
CA GLY A 50 -8.29 -5.66 -6.33
C GLY A 50 -8.90 -4.26 -6.38
N THR A 51 -9.59 -3.93 -7.46
CA THR A 51 -10.25 -2.62 -7.62
C THR A 51 -11.73 -2.75 -7.92
N LYS A 52 -12.33 -3.93 -7.76
CA LYS A 52 -13.75 -4.17 -8.06
C LYS A 52 -14.68 -3.41 -7.12
N ASP A 53 -14.35 -3.35 -5.83
CA ASP A 53 -15.19 -2.71 -4.83
C ASP A 53 -14.92 -1.19 -4.70
N LEU A 54 -13.96 -0.68 -5.48
CA LEU A 54 -13.54 0.72 -5.66
C LEU A 54 -12.92 1.40 -4.44
N TRP A 55 -13.39 1.08 -3.24
CA TRP A 55 -13.00 1.75 -2.01
C TRP A 55 -11.53 1.47 -1.65
N GLU A 56 -10.99 0.30 -2.00
CA GLU A 56 -9.62 -0.13 -1.71
C GLU A 56 -8.61 0.80 -2.40
N ALA A 57 -8.86 1.13 -3.67
CA ALA A 57 -8.02 2.06 -4.42
C ALA A 57 -8.02 3.45 -3.76
N ALA A 58 -9.16 3.88 -3.20
CA ALA A 58 -9.27 5.16 -2.51
C ALA A 58 -8.60 5.13 -1.12
N THR A 59 -8.78 4.07 -0.33
CA THR A 59 -8.32 4.00 1.07
C THR A 59 -6.91 3.41 1.18
N MET A 60 -6.72 2.19 0.69
CA MET A 60 -5.48 1.42 0.80
C MET A 60 -4.47 1.82 -0.29
N GLY A 61 -4.91 2.50 -1.35
CA GLY A 61 -4.07 3.15 -2.35
C GLY A 61 -3.84 4.64 -2.04
N TYR A 62 -4.80 5.48 -2.44
CA TYR A 62 -4.63 6.95 -2.44
C TYR A 62 -4.41 7.53 -1.04
N GLN A 63 -5.27 7.22 -0.07
CA GLN A 63 -5.13 7.72 1.31
C GLN A 63 -3.96 7.09 2.06
N ASN A 64 -3.44 5.96 1.57
CA ASN A 64 -2.27 5.30 2.15
C ASN A 64 -0.99 6.09 1.83
N ILE A 65 -0.75 6.43 0.56
CA ILE A 65 0.48 7.15 0.15
C ILE A 65 0.36 8.67 0.19
N GLY A 66 -0.85 9.19 0.07
CA GLY A 66 -1.11 10.61 -0.13
C GLY A 66 -0.66 11.53 1.00
N PRO A 67 -0.69 11.15 2.30
CA PRO A 67 -0.15 11.96 3.39
C PRO A 67 1.29 12.42 3.17
N ASN A 68 2.12 11.64 2.47
CA ASN A 68 3.50 12.01 2.11
C ASN A 68 3.60 13.11 1.04
N TYR A 69 2.47 13.50 0.41
CA TYR A 69 2.41 14.55 -0.60
C TYR A 69 1.80 15.84 -0.04
N TRP A 70 0.69 15.73 0.71
CA TRP A 70 0.02 16.89 1.30
C TRP A 70 0.44 17.18 2.76
N LYS A 71 1.52 16.56 3.25
CA LYS A 71 2.08 16.79 4.59
C LYS A 71 1.12 16.42 5.74
N GLY A 72 0.41 15.30 5.57
CA GLY A 72 -0.49 14.76 6.58
C GLY A 72 -1.59 15.73 7.01
N GLU A 73 -1.70 15.97 8.31
CA GLU A 73 -2.80 16.77 8.89
C GLU A 73 -2.79 18.23 8.44
N GLU A 74 -1.61 18.80 8.15
CA GLU A 74 -1.48 20.19 7.68
C GLU A 74 -2.25 20.40 6.37
N GLY A 75 -1.96 19.59 5.34
CA GLY A 75 -2.67 19.69 4.07
C GLY A 75 -4.13 19.30 4.19
N ARG A 76 -4.48 18.29 5.01
CA ARG A 76 -5.88 17.91 5.24
C ARG A 76 -6.69 19.09 5.78
N GLN A 77 -6.14 19.82 6.75
CA GLN A 77 -6.79 21.02 7.32
C GLN A 77 -6.83 22.17 6.31
N ALA A 78 -5.76 22.39 5.54
CA ALA A 78 -5.72 23.41 4.51
C ALA A 78 -6.79 23.17 3.41
N LEU A 79 -6.99 21.91 3.01
CA LEU A 79 -8.06 21.53 2.07
C LEU A 79 -9.45 21.80 2.66
N ILE A 80 -9.70 21.42 3.92
CA ILE A 80 -10.99 21.66 4.59
C ILE A 80 -11.30 23.16 4.69
N LYS A 81 -10.29 23.99 4.93
CA LYS A 81 -10.41 25.45 4.99
C LYS A 81 -10.54 26.10 3.62
N GLY A 82 -10.35 25.36 2.52
CA GLY A 82 -10.34 25.88 1.15
C GLY A 82 -9.07 26.64 0.77
N GLU A 83 -8.00 26.49 1.55
CA GLU A 83 -6.68 27.08 1.27
C GLU A 83 -5.92 26.26 0.21
N GLN A 84 -6.18 24.96 0.15
CA GLN A 84 -5.76 24.06 -0.93
C GLN A 84 -6.97 23.53 -1.70
N LYS A 85 -6.71 22.97 -2.89
CA LYS A 85 -7.72 22.37 -3.76
C LYS A 85 -7.30 20.97 -4.18
N LEU A 86 -8.28 20.11 -4.45
CA LEU A 86 -8.04 18.76 -5.00
C LEU A 86 -7.34 18.75 -6.36
N THR A 87 -7.28 19.89 -7.04
CA THR A 87 -6.56 20.09 -8.31
C THR A 87 -5.10 20.52 -8.14
N ASP A 88 -4.67 20.80 -6.91
CA ASP A 88 -3.29 21.20 -6.64
C ASP A 88 -2.36 19.97 -6.74
N ALA A 89 -1.08 20.21 -7.03
CA ALA A 89 -0.11 19.14 -7.28
C ALA A 89 -0.03 18.12 -6.13
N ASP A 90 -0.03 18.60 -4.88
CA ASP A 90 0.03 17.75 -3.68
C ASP A 90 -1.14 16.75 -3.59
N TRP A 91 -2.28 17.04 -4.22
CA TRP A 91 -3.47 16.18 -4.27
C TRP A 91 -3.56 15.35 -5.56
N VAL A 92 -2.97 15.82 -6.65
CA VAL A 92 -2.98 15.15 -7.97
C VAL A 92 -1.85 14.13 -8.12
N GLU A 93 -0.65 14.43 -7.64
CA GLU A 93 0.52 13.54 -7.76
C GLU A 93 0.31 12.15 -7.14
N PRO A 94 -0.37 11.98 -5.98
CA PRO A 94 -0.65 10.65 -5.46
C PRO A 94 -1.52 9.79 -6.39
N TYR A 95 -2.40 10.38 -7.21
CA TYR A 95 -3.14 9.61 -8.23
C TYR A 95 -2.22 9.09 -9.33
N LYS A 96 -1.24 9.90 -9.75
CA LYS A 96 -0.24 9.47 -10.74
C LYS A 96 0.64 8.37 -10.17
N GLU A 97 1.01 8.48 -8.89
CA GLU A 97 1.77 7.45 -8.19
C GLU A 97 0.97 6.14 -8.07
N LEU A 98 -0.29 6.22 -7.65
CA LEU A 98 -1.19 5.06 -7.57
C LEU A 98 -1.37 4.39 -8.95
N ALA A 99 -1.46 5.16 -10.03
CA ALA A 99 -1.57 4.62 -11.38
C ALA A 99 -0.34 3.78 -11.79
N LYS A 100 0.85 4.07 -11.26
CA LYS A 100 2.08 3.28 -11.50
C LYS A 100 2.04 1.91 -10.83
N TRP A 101 1.09 1.64 -9.93
CA TRP A 101 0.97 0.32 -9.29
C TRP A 101 0.37 -0.73 -10.23
N LYS A 102 -0.40 -0.32 -11.24
CA LYS A 102 -1.12 -1.22 -12.17
C LYS A 102 -0.26 -2.39 -12.70
N PRO A 103 1.00 -2.20 -13.13
CA PRO A 103 1.84 -3.29 -13.64
C PRO A 103 2.29 -4.30 -12.58
N TYR A 104 2.05 -4.05 -11.30
CA TYR A 104 2.49 -4.86 -10.16
C TYR A 104 1.34 -5.55 -9.42
N LEU A 105 0.10 -5.30 -9.86
CA LEU A 105 -1.08 -6.00 -9.37
C LEU A 105 -1.24 -7.34 -10.09
N GLY A 106 -2.03 -8.24 -9.50
CA GLY A 106 -2.36 -9.52 -10.11
C GLY A 106 -3.14 -9.38 -11.41
N ASP A 107 -3.04 -10.37 -12.30
CA ASP A 107 -3.85 -10.42 -13.51
C ASP A 107 -5.35 -10.39 -13.16
N GLY A 108 -6.12 -9.54 -13.85
CA GLY A 108 -7.55 -9.39 -13.59
C GLY A 108 -7.88 -8.64 -12.29
N PHE A 109 -6.95 -7.89 -11.70
CA PHE A 109 -7.19 -7.08 -10.49
C PHE A 109 -8.44 -6.18 -10.58
N GLU A 110 -8.83 -5.77 -11.79
CA GLU A 110 -10.02 -4.96 -12.07
C GLU A 110 -11.34 -5.69 -11.69
N ALA A 111 -11.34 -7.02 -11.71
CA ALA A 111 -12.48 -7.87 -11.34
C ALA A 111 -12.30 -8.55 -9.97
N GLN A 112 -11.13 -8.41 -9.35
CA GLN A 112 -10.79 -8.98 -8.05
C GLN A 112 -11.44 -8.17 -6.92
N THR A 113 -12.15 -8.84 -6.02
CA THR A 113 -12.75 -8.19 -4.84
C THR A 113 -11.74 -8.01 -3.71
N TYR A 114 -12.11 -7.25 -2.69
CA TYR A 114 -11.32 -7.13 -1.47
C TYR A 114 -11.07 -8.49 -0.78
N PRO A 115 -12.09 -9.35 -0.53
CA PRO A 115 -11.85 -10.69 0.01
C PRO A 115 -10.97 -11.59 -0.86
N ASP A 116 -11.05 -11.46 -2.19
CA ASP A 116 -10.15 -12.22 -3.09
C ASP A 116 -8.69 -11.79 -2.88
N SER A 117 -8.45 -10.49 -2.71
CA SER A 117 -7.12 -9.92 -2.43
C SER A 117 -6.57 -10.42 -1.09
N GLN A 118 -7.40 -10.43 -0.05
CA GLN A 118 -7.05 -10.95 1.27
C GLN A 118 -6.65 -12.44 1.16
N ASN A 119 -7.45 -13.24 0.46
CA ASN A 119 -7.17 -14.66 0.23
C ASN A 119 -5.85 -14.88 -0.54
N LEU A 120 -5.60 -14.12 -1.61
CA LEU A 120 -4.34 -14.21 -2.35
C LEU A 120 -3.13 -13.95 -1.45
N PHE A 121 -3.22 -12.94 -0.59
CA PHE A 121 -2.16 -12.64 0.35
C PHE A 121 -2.00 -13.74 1.41
N THR A 122 -3.08 -14.14 2.10
CA THR A 122 -3.00 -15.12 3.21
C THR A 122 -2.65 -16.53 2.74
N LEU A 123 -2.93 -16.88 1.48
CA LEU A 123 -2.45 -18.11 0.82
C LEU A 123 -0.98 -18.02 0.37
N GLY A 124 -0.30 -16.90 0.63
CA GLY A 124 1.11 -16.68 0.29
C GLY A 124 1.36 -16.51 -1.21
N ARG A 125 0.34 -16.14 -1.99
CA ARG A 125 0.46 -15.91 -3.45
C ARG A 125 0.95 -14.52 -3.79
N ALA A 126 0.85 -13.56 -2.86
CA ALA A 126 1.37 -12.21 -3.02
C ALA A 126 2.45 -11.88 -1.97
N ALA A 127 3.39 -11.03 -2.35
CA ALA A 127 4.49 -10.61 -1.48
C ALA A 127 4.11 -9.42 -0.61
N ILE A 128 3.31 -8.48 -1.12
CA ILE A 128 2.90 -7.25 -0.44
C ILE A 128 1.37 -7.08 -0.54
N TYR A 129 0.78 -6.48 0.48
CA TYR A 129 -0.62 -6.10 0.55
C TYR A 129 -0.72 -4.66 1.08
N PRO A 130 -1.15 -3.67 0.28
CA PRO A 130 -1.52 -2.35 0.79
C PRO A 130 -2.63 -2.53 1.82
N ALA A 131 -2.49 -2.00 3.03
CA ALA A 131 -3.29 -2.45 4.17
C ALA A 131 -3.77 -1.30 5.07
N GLY A 132 -4.80 -1.60 5.85
CA GLY A 132 -5.08 -0.94 7.11
C GLY A 132 -4.91 -1.91 8.29
N SER A 133 -4.71 -1.38 9.50
CA SER A 133 -4.45 -2.20 10.70
C SER A 133 -5.58 -3.17 11.08
N TRP A 134 -6.78 -2.98 10.51
CA TRP A 134 -7.91 -3.90 10.67
C TRP A 134 -7.66 -5.29 10.07
N GLU A 135 -6.74 -5.42 9.12
CA GLU A 135 -6.38 -6.70 8.50
C GLU A 135 -5.67 -7.67 9.45
N ILE A 136 -4.97 -7.13 10.46
CA ILE A 136 -4.05 -7.88 11.31
C ILE A 136 -4.74 -9.08 11.97
N GLY A 137 -5.97 -8.92 12.43
CA GLY A 137 -6.73 -9.99 13.09
C GLY A 137 -7.03 -11.16 12.14
N LEU A 138 -7.51 -10.86 10.94
CA LEU A 138 -7.78 -11.86 9.90
C LEU A 138 -6.50 -12.56 9.46
N PHE A 139 -5.46 -11.77 9.16
CA PHE A 139 -4.22 -12.31 8.60
C PHE A 139 -3.44 -13.16 9.60
N ASN A 140 -3.40 -12.78 10.88
CA ASN A 140 -2.77 -13.61 11.91
C ASN A 140 -3.46 -14.97 12.09
N THR A 141 -4.74 -15.06 11.73
CA THR A 141 -5.51 -16.31 11.81
C THR A 141 -5.29 -17.18 10.57
N GLN A 142 -5.21 -16.58 9.38
CA GLN A 142 -5.19 -17.31 8.11
C GLN A 142 -3.80 -17.55 7.54
N ALA A 143 -2.90 -16.56 7.62
CA ALA A 143 -1.58 -16.66 7.02
C ALA A 143 -0.70 -17.67 7.77
N GLN A 144 -0.05 -18.56 7.02
CA GLN A 144 0.86 -19.59 7.56
C GLN A 144 2.35 -19.23 7.36
N PHE A 145 2.63 -17.95 7.11
CA PHE A 145 3.98 -17.41 6.91
C PHE A 145 4.21 -16.20 7.82
N LYS A 146 5.47 -15.83 8.03
CA LYS A 146 5.80 -14.66 8.85
C LYS A 146 5.41 -13.38 8.13
N MET A 147 4.72 -12.50 8.83
CA MET A 147 4.35 -11.19 8.30
C MET A 147 5.17 -10.06 8.94
N GLY A 148 5.35 -8.99 8.17
CA GLY A 148 5.78 -7.69 8.67
C GLY A 148 4.88 -6.59 8.15
N ALA A 149 5.10 -5.38 8.65
CA ALA A 149 4.48 -4.18 8.11
C ALA A 149 5.54 -3.11 7.90
N PHE A 150 5.28 -2.20 6.96
CA PHE A 150 6.08 -1.00 6.75
C PHE A 150 5.19 0.18 6.38
N PRO A 151 5.60 1.42 6.74
CA PRO A 151 4.83 2.61 6.41
C PRO A 151 4.92 2.92 4.90
N PRO A 152 4.08 3.82 4.38
CA PRO A 152 4.22 4.30 3.02
C PRO A 152 5.63 4.82 2.72
N PRO A 153 6.31 4.30 1.67
CA PRO A 153 7.60 4.82 1.28
C PRO A 153 7.52 6.32 0.98
N VAL A 154 8.57 7.04 1.33
CA VAL A 154 8.64 8.48 1.06
C VAL A 154 9.17 8.73 -0.36
N GLN A 155 8.92 9.93 -0.90
CA GLN A 155 9.33 10.24 -2.27
C GLN A 155 10.86 10.19 -2.42
N LYS A 156 11.59 10.76 -1.46
CA LYS A 156 13.06 10.79 -1.44
C LYS A 156 13.60 10.46 -0.05
N ALA A 157 14.82 9.93 -0.02
CA ALA A 157 15.52 9.68 1.23
C ALA A 157 15.66 10.98 2.04
N GLY A 158 15.24 10.94 3.31
CA GLY A 158 15.24 12.10 4.21
C GLY A 158 13.92 12.87 4.29
N ASP A 159 12.95 12.58 3.40
CA ASP A 159 11.61 13.15 3.51
C ASP A 159 10.90 12.63 4.78
N THR A 160 9.97 13.43 5.31
CA THR A 160 9.14 13.04 6.45
C THR A 160 8.05 12.06 6.00
N CYS A 161 7.94 10.92 6.69
CA CYS A 161 6.81 10.01 6.53
C CYS A 161 5.64 10.49 7.39
N TYR A 162 4.47 10.66 6.78
CA TYR A 162 3.21 11.01 7.44
C TYR A 162 2.31 9.77 7.48
N ILE A 163 1.76 9.45 8.66
CA ILE A 163 0.84 8.32 8.92
C ILE A 163 -0.40 8.84 9.63
#